data_AF-A0A355F9Z8-F1
#
_entry.id   AF-A0A355F9Z8-F1
#
_cell.length_a   1.000
_cell.length_b   1.000
_cell.length_c   1.000
_cell.angle_alpha   90.00
_cell.angle_beta   90.00
_cell.angle_gamma   90.00
#
_symmetry.space_group_name_H-M   'P 1'
#
loop_
_entity.id
_entity.type
_entity.pdbx_description
1 polymer ?
#
loop_
_entity_poly.entity_id
_entity_poly.type
_entity_poly.pdbx_seq_one_letter_code
_entity_poly.pdbx_strand_id
1 'polypeptide(L)'
;MLFDRTPENLDRLLAALRELKARYRDPAGRHIEPDLDKLQTLRLHLLLTDLGALDVLGVIGGGLTYQDLVHRTVVYELGELRVRVLELAAVIETKEQANRDKDRAVLPVLRQTLAMMNRGERGEGG
;
A
#
# COMPACT_ATOMS: atom_id res chain seq x y z
N MET A 1 -3.05 -0.25 -0.21
CA MET A 1 -2.45 0.02 -1.53
C MET A 1 -2.03 1.47 -1.60
N LEU A 2 -0.82 1.76 -2.08
CA LEU A 2 -0.35 3.11 -2.37
C LEU A 2 -0.63 3.41 -3.86
N PHE A 3 -1.19 4.57 -4.20
CA PHE A 3 -1.53 4.91 -5.59
C PHE A 3 -0.84 6.20 -6.03
N ASP A 4 -0.61 6.32 -7.34
CA ASP A 4 -0.16 7.55 -7.98
C ASP A 4 -1.33 8.50 -8.22
N ARG A 5 -1.13 9.80 -8.04
CA ARG A 5 -2.19 10.82 -8.14
C ARG A 5 -2.26 11.50 -9.50
N THR A 6 -1.65 10.90 -10.52
CA THR A 6 -1.84 11.33 -11.91
C THR A 6 -3.32 11.27 -12.29
N PRO A 7 -3.87 12.25 -13.03
CA PRO A 7 -5.28 12.27 -13.41
C PRO A 7 -5.74 10.96 -14.05
N GLU A 8 -4.93 10.39 -14.93
CA GLU A 8 -5.24 9.15 -15.64
C GLU A 8 -5.34 7.95 -14.69
N ASN A 9 -4.51 7.91 -13.64
CA ASN A 9 -4.57 6.84 -12.65
C ASN A 9 -5.75 7.03 -11.70
N LEU A 10 -6.11 8.26 -11.37
CA LEU A 10 -7.29 8.56 -10.54
C LEU A 10 -8.59 8.09 -11.22
N ASP A 11 -8.73 8.32 -12.52
CA ASP A 11 -9.88 7.86 -13.30
C ASP A 11 -9.99 6.34 -13.32
N ARG A 12 -8.86 5.65 -13.58
CA ARG A 12 -8.79 4.18 -13.56
C ARG A 12 -9.11 3.61 -12.18
N LEU A 13 -8.54 4.21 -11.13
CA LEU A 13 -8.77 3.80 -9.75
C LEU A 13 -10.23 3.99 -9.37
N LEU A 14 -10.84 5.12 -9.71
CA LEU A 14 -12.25 5.38 -9.43
C LEU A 14 -13.17 4.39 -10.14
N ALA A 15 -12.87 4.07 -11.41
CA ALA A 15 -13.61 3.05 -12.16
C ALA A 15 -13.55 1.67 -11.47
N ALA A 16 -12.35 1.23 -11.07
CA ALA A 16 -12.16 -0.02 -10.35
C ALA A 16 -12.87 -0.03 -8.98
N LEU A 17 -12.80 1.07 -8.23
CA LEU A 17 -13.49 1.20 -6.95
C LEU A 17 -15.02 1.13 -7.10
N ARG A 18 -15.58 1.68 -8.18
CA ARG A 18 -17.02 1.56 -8.50
C ARG A 18 -17.42 0.12 -8.81
N GLU A 19 -16.62 -0.59 -9.61
CA GLU A 19 -16.85 -2.00 -9.91
C GLU A 19 -16.85 -2.86 -8.62
N LEU A 20 -15.95 -2.55 -7.69
CA LEU A 20 -15.85 -3.20 -6.38
C LEU A 20 -16.92 -2.74 -5.36
N LYS A 21 -17.83 -1.83 -5.76
CA LYS A 21 -18.83 -1.18 -4.91
C LYS A 21 -18.23 -0.58 -3.63
N ALA A 22 -17.09 0.08 -3.79
CA ALA A 22 -16.35 0.65 -2.68
C ALA A 22 -17.14 1.78 -1.99
N ARG A 23 -17.18 1.74 -0.67
CA ARG A 23 -17.70 2.79 0.21
C ARG A 23 -16.76 3.04 1.37
N TYR A 24 -16.74 4.25 1.93
CA TYR A 24 -15.94 4.52 3.12
C TYR A 24 -16.46 3.76 4.34
N ARG A 25 -15.52 3.31 5.17
CA ARG A 25 -15.81 2.81 6.51
C ARG A 25 -16.14 3.99 7.42
N ASP A 26 -17.41 4.37 7.44
CA ASP A 26 -17.91 5.47 8.25
C ASP A 26 -18.44 4.94 9.61
N PRO A 27 -17.91 5.40 10.75
CA PRO A 27 -18.39 4.98 12.08
C PRO A 27 -19.87 5.31 12.35
N ALA A 28 -20.42 6.32 11.68
CA ALA A 28 -21.83 6.69 11.80
C ALA A 28 -22.74 5.88 10.85
N GLY A 29 -22.19 4.90 10.13
CA GLY A 29 -22.95 4.01 9.26
C GLY A 29 -23.45 4.65 7.97
N ARG A 30 -22.93 5.83 7.59
CA ARG A 30 -23.35 6.50 6.36
C ARG A 30 -22.77 5.79 5.13
N HIS A 31 -23.54 5.82 4.05
CA HIS A 31 -23.06 5.36 2.74
C HIS A 31 -22.37 6.53 2.04
N ILE A 32 -21.04 6.51 2.03
CA ILE A 32 -20.21 7.53 1.36
C ILE A 32 -19.36 6.82 0.33
N GLU A 33 -19.46 7.26 -0.93
CA GLU A 33 -18.70 6.70 -2.04
C GLU A 33 -17.42 7.52 -2.30
N PRO A 34 -16.35 6.89 -2.80
CA PRO A 34 -15.19 7.61 -3.32
C PRO A 34 -15.56 8.37 -4.60
N ASP A 35 -15.01 9.57 -4.75
CA ASP A 35 -15.06 10.37 -5.96
C ASP A 35 -13.68 10.97 -6.24
N LEU A 36 -13.52 11.62 -7.40
CA LEU A 36 -12.24 12.19 -7.82
C LEU A 36 -11.72 13.24 -6.83
N ASP A 37 -12.60 14.13 -6.35
CA ASP A 37 -12.24 15.18 -5.40
C ASP A 37 -11.66 14.58 -4.11
N LYS A 38 -12.32 13.56 -3.55
CA LYS A 38 -11.82 12.85 -2.38
C LYS A 38 -10.49 12.15 -2.66
N LEU A 39 -10.35 11.44 -3.79
CA LEU A 39 -9.12 10.73 -4.16
C LEU A 39 -7.93 11.70 -4.35
N GLN A 40 -8.20 12.91 -4.82
CA GLN A 40 -7.19 13.96 -4.97
C GLN A 40 -6.78 14.58 -3.63
N THR A 41 -7.76 14.90 -2.79
CA THR A 41 -7.56 15.72 -1.58
C THR A 41 -7.16 14.90 -0.36
N LEU A 42 -7.71 13.70 -0.20
CA LEU A 42 -7.48 12.87 0.97
C LEU A 42 -6.18 12.06 0.83
N ARG A 43 -5.52 11.84 1.97
CA ARG A 43 -4.29 11.03 2.05
C ARG A 43 -4.56 9.54 2.26
N LEU A 44 -5.71 9.22 2.84
CA LEU A 44 -6.08 7.88 3.29
C LEU A 44 -7.56 7.64 3.01
N HIS A 45 -7.84 6.49 2.43
CA HIS A 45 -9.17 6.01 2.10
C HIS A 45 -9.35 4.64 2.75
N LEU A 46 -10.09 4.61 3.86
CA LEU A 46 -10.48 3.36 4.51
C LEU A 46 -11.79 2.89 3.89
N LEU A 47 -11.71 1.93 2.97
CA LEU A 47 -12.86 1.51 2.16
C LEU A 47 -13.32 0.09 2.55
N LEU A 48 -14.59 -0.15 2.30
CA LEU A 48 -15.23 -1.46 2.29
C LEU A 48 -15.72 -1.72 0.86
N THR A 49 -15.44 -2.91 0.36
CA THR A 49 -15.88 -3.42 -0.95
C THR A 49 -16.67 -4.71 -0.75
N ASP A 50 -17.30 -5.21 -1.82
CA ASP A 50 -17.94 -6.53 -1.80
C ASP A 50 -16.94 -7.67 -1.50
N LEU A 51 -15.64 -7.44 -1.75
CA LEU A 51 -14.55 -8.39 -1.49
C LEU A 51 -13.85 -8.18 -0.12
N GLY A 52 -14.37 -7.25 0.70
CA GLY A 52 -13.81 -6.93 2.00
C GLY A 52 -13.15 -5.56 2.08
N ALA A 53 -12.35 -5.34 3.14
CA ALA A 53 -11.72 -4.06 3.41
C ALA A 53 -10.58 -3.74 2.43
N LEU A 54 -10.53 -2.51 1.94
CA LEU A 54 -9.48 -2.01 1.06
C LEU A 54 -9.01 -0.64 1.54
N ASP A 55 -7.75 -0.55 1.95
CA ASP A 55 -7.14 0.72 2.31
C ASP A 55 -6.35 1.28 1.12
N VAL A 56 -6.68 2.49 0.69
CA VAL A 56 -6.01 3.19 -0.42
C VAL A 56 -5.33 4.46 0.12
N LEU A 57 -4.05 4.63 -0.18
CA LEU A 57 -3.17 5.64 0.41
C LEU A 57 -2.54 6.48 -0.71
N GLY A 58 -2.58 7.80 -0.59
CA GLY A 58 -1.82 8.68 -1.49
C GLY A 58 -0.38 8.88 -1.03
N VAL A 59 -0.13 8.66 0.26
CA VAL A 59 1.21 8.70 0.88
C VAL A 59 1.28 7.73 2.06
N ILE A 60 2.48 7.24 2.36
CA ILE A 60 2.79 6.40 3.53
C ILE A 60 3.87 7.10 4.38
N GLY A 61 4.48 6.40 5.35
CA GLY A 61 5.42 6.92 6.36
C GLY A 61 6.32 8.08 5.89
N GLY A 62 6.50 9.07 6.75
CA GLY A 62 7.27 10.28 6.40
C GLY A 62 6.66 11.16 5.30
N GLY A 63 5.54 10.77 4.67
CA GLY A 63 4.94 11.49 3.54
C GLY A 63 5.34 10.93 2.16
N LEU A 64 5.98 9.76 2.11
CA LEU A 64 6.43 9.13 0.86
C LEU A 64 5.25 8.78 -0.07
N THR A 65 5.36 9.17 -1.33
CA THR A 65 4.39 8.95 -2.40
C THR A 65 4.67 7.65 -3.17
N TYR A 66 3.79 7.29 -4.10
CA TYR A 66 4.03 6.17 -5.02
C TYR A 66 5.33 6.33 -5.81
N GLN A 67 5.60 7.52 -6.33
CA GLN A 67 6.78 7.80 -7.16
C GLN A 67 8.08 7.66 -6.37
N ASP A 68 8.07 8.03 -5.10
CA ASP A 68 9.23 7.87 -4.21
C ASP A 68 9.60 6.39 -3.96
N LEU A 69 8.62 5.49 -4.11
CA LEU A 69 8.73 4.10 -3.69
C LEU A 69 8.70 3.08 -4.83
N VAL A 70 8.28 3.47 -6.05
CA VAL A 70 8.13 2.53 -7.17
C VAL A 70 9.41 1.78 -7.51
N HIS A 71 10.57 2.43 -7.34
CA HIS A 71 11.90 1.84 -7.58
C HIS A 71 12.35 0.86 -6.50
N ARG A 72 11.59 0.75 -5.39
CA ARG A 72 11.87 -0.10 -4.24
C ARG A 72 10.79 -1.18 -4.09
N THR A 73 10.35 -1.69 -5.23
CA THR A 73 9.31 -2.71 -5.33
C THR A 73 9.82 -3.92 -6.08
N VAL A 74 9.41 -5.08 -5.61
CA VAL A 74 9.47 -6.33 -6.36
C VAL A 74 8.16 -6.55 -7.09
N VAL A 75 8.23 -7.12 -8.29
CA VAL A 75 7.04 -7.47 -9.10
C VAL A 75 6.74 -8.95 -8.92
N TYR A 76 5.50 -9.25 -8.55
CA TYR A 76 4.96 -10.60 -8.53
C TYR A 76 3.98 -10.78 -9.70
N GLU A 77 4.07 -11.92 -10.38
CA GLU A 77 3.11 -12.33 -11.41
C GLU A 77 2.02 -13.19 -10.76
N LEU A 78 0.77 -12.77 -10.89
CA LEU A 78 -0.43 -13.43 -10.38
C LEU A 78 -1.34 -13.74 -11.57
N GLY A 79 -1.08 -14.86 -12.23
CA GLY A 79 -1.67 -15.15 -13.53
C GLY A 79 -1.23 -14.10 -14.55
N GLU A 80 -2.18 -13.40 -15.17
CA GLU A 80 -1.91 -12.32 -16.12
C GLU A 80 -1.63 -10.96 -15.44
N LEU A 81 -1.83 -10.87 -14.13
CA LEU A 81 -1.65 -9.64 -13.37
C LEU A 81 -0.21 -9.49 -12.89
N ARG A 82 0.33 -8.28 -13.00
CA ARG A 82 1.62 -7.90 -12.40
C ARG A 82 1.39 -6.97 -11.22
N VAL A 83 1.76 -7.41 -10.03
CA VAL A 83 1.56 -6.65 -8.79
C VAL A 83 2.92 -6.21 -8.23
N ARG A 84 3.04 -4.91 -7.97
CA ARG A 84 4.19 -4.35 -7.26
C ARG A 84 3.98 -4.43 -5.77
N VAL A 85 4.97 -4.99 -5.07
CA VAL A 85 4.99 -5.09 -3.61
C VAL A 85 6.27 -4.41 -3.13
N LEU A 86 6.17 -3.58 -2.09
CA LEU A 86 7.36 -2.95 -1.50
C LEU A 86 8.34 -4.01 -1.04
N GLU A 87 9.61 -3.80 -1.34
CA GLU A 87 10.70 -4.59 -0.78
C GLU A 87 10.68 -4.53 0.74
N LEU A 88 11.09 -5.62 1.39
CA LEU A 88 11.05 -5.71 2.85
C LEU A 88 11.87 -4.61 3.53
N ALA A 89 13.00 -4.20 2.94
CA ALA A 89 13.79 -3.06 3.44
C ALA A 89 12.99 -1.75 3.42
N ALA A 90 12.26 -1.47 2.34
CA ALA A 90 11.39 -0.29 2.24
C ALA A 90 10.20 -0.37 3.21
N VAL A 91 9.64 -1.55 3.44
CA VAL A 91 8.60 -1.78 4.46
C VAL A 91 9.12 -1.45 5.86
N ILE A 92 10.35 -1.85 6.19
CA ILE A 92 10.98 -1.55 7.48
C ILE A 92 11.16 -0.03 7.64
N GLU A 93 11.74 0.65 6.66
CA GLU A 93 11.95 2.10 6.72
C GLU A 93 10.65 2.90 6.85
N THR A 94 9.63 2.55 6.06
CA THR A 94 8.32 3.22 6.16
C THR A 94 7.65 3.02 7.52
N LYS A 95 7.88 1.87 8.17
CA LYS A 95 7.41 1.59 9.54
C LYS A 95 8.20 2.32 10.61
N GLU A 96 9.52 2.43 10.45
CA GLU A 96 10.39 3.22 11.33
C GLU A 96 9.98 4.70 11.31
N GLN A 97 9.72 5.25 10.13
CA GLN A 97 9.24 6.63 9.98
C GLN A 97 7.84 6.83 10.58
N ALA A 98 6.95 5.84 10.47
CA ALA A 98 5.62 5.92 11.06
C ALA A 98 5.64 5.84 12.60
N ASN A 99 6.57 5.08 13.17
CA ASN A 99 6.90 4.96 14.60
C ASN A 99 5.71 4.77 15.57
N ARG A 100 4.61 4.14 15.12
CA ARG A 100 3.46 3.82 15.97
C ARG A 100 3.77 2.61 16.84
N ASP A 101 3.06 2.43 17.94
CA ASP A 101 3.30 1.32 18.89
C ASP A 101 3.30 -0.05 18.20
N LYS A 102 2.31 -0.30 17.32
CA LYS A 102 2.22 -1.53 16.53
C LYS A 102 3.36 -1.69 15.52
N ASP A 103 3.90 -0.59 15.01
CA ASP A 103 5.02 -0.62 14.07
C ASP A 103 6.31 -0.95 14.84
N ARG A 104 6.55 -0.32 15.99
CA ARG A 104 7.69 -0.64 16.87
C ARG A 104 7.69 -2.11 17.29
N ALA A 105 6.53 -2.67 17.60
CA ALA A 105 6.40 -4.06 18.02
C ALA A 105 6.80 -5.07 16.92
N VAL A 106 6.54 -4.76 15.64
CA VAL A 106 6.79 -5.70 14.52
C VAL A 106 8.19 -5.55 13.91
N LEU A 107 8.83 -4.38 14.07
CA LEU A 107 10.14 -4.08 13.48
C LEU A 107 11.24 -5.12 13.78
N PRO A 108 11.39 -5.66 15.00
CA PRO A 108 12.41 -6.68 15.27
C PRO A 108 12.26 -7.93 14.40
N VAL A 109 11.02 -8.40 14.21
CA VAL A 109 10.72 -9.58 13.39
C VAL A 109 11.06 -9.31 11.92
N LEU A 110 10.64 -8.16 11.38
CA LEU A 110 10.91 -7.80 9.99
C LEU A 110 12.42 -7.69 9.69
N ARG A 111 13.19 -7.09 10.61
CA ARG A 111 14.65 -6.98 10.48
C ARG A 111 15.32 -8.36 10.51
N GLN A 112 14.84 -9.28 11.36
CA GLN A 112 15.34 -10.65 11.38
C GLN A 112 15.03 -11.39 10.08
N THR A 113 13.81 -11.26 9.55
CA THR A 113 13.42 -11.84 8.25
C THR A 113 14.33 -11.34 7.14
N LEU A 114 14.59 -10.04 7.06
CA LEU A 114 15.50 -9.46 6.07
C LEU A 114 16.92 -10.04 6.19
N ALA A 115 17.44 -10.18 7.42
CA ALA A 115 18.75 -10.79 7.65
C ALA A 115 18.81 -12.27 7.23
N MET A 116 17.71 -13.01 7.31
CA MET A 116 17.62 -14.40 6.83
C MET A 116 17.63 -14.45 5.30
N MET A 117 16.84 -13.61 4.62
CA MET A 117 16.80 -13.53 3.16
C MET A 117 18.19 -13.22 2.57
N ASN A 118 18.86 -12.20 3.11
CA ASN A 118 20.20 -11.80 2.68
C ASN A 118 21.28 -12.88 2.90
N ARG A 119 21.06 -13.85 3.80
CA ARG A 119 21.96 -15.00 4.00
C ARG A 119 21.67 -16.13 3.02
N GLY A 120 20.40 -16.37 2.68
CA GLY A 120 20.01 -17.37 1.68
C GLY A 120 20.52 -17.01 0.28
N GLU A 121 20.37 -15.75 -0.13
CA GLU A 121 20.83 -15.25 -1.43
C GLU A 121 22.35 -15.35 -1.63
N ARG A 122 23.14 -15.30 -0.54
CA ARG A 122 24.61 -15.45 -0.59
C ARG A 122 25.07 -16.90 -0.68
N GLY A 123 24.19 -17.87 -0.42
CA GLY A 123 24.51 -19.31 -0.47
C GLY A 123 24.23 -19.97 -1.82
N GLU A 124 23.41 -19.35 -2.67
CA GLU A 124 22.99 -19.90 -3.99
C GLU A 124 23.85 -19.39 -5.17
N GLY A 125 24.87 -18.57 -4.91
CA GLY A 125 25.78 -18.01 -5.92
C GLY A 125 27.21 -18.58 -5.89
N GLY A 126 27.42 -19.78 -5.33
CA GLY A 126 28.73 -20.44 -5.17
C GLY A 126 28.90 -21.66 -6.06
#